data_AF-A0A5C6HB07-F1
#
_entry.id   AF-A0A5C6HB07-F1
#
_cell.length_a   1.000
_cell.length_b   1.000
_cell.length_c   1.000
_cell.angle_alpha   90.00
_cell.angle_beta   90.00
_cell.angle_gamma   90.00
#
_symmetry.space_group_name_H-M   'P 1'
#
loop_
_entity.id
_entity.type
_entity.pdbx_description
1 polymer ?
#
loop_
_entity_poly.entity_id
_entity_poly.type
_entity_poly.pdbx_seq_one_letter_code
_entity_poly.pdbx_strand_id
1 'polypeptide(L)' 'MTTIRTYTYALILELKNAGRYSTAGIYTSTIKSFLQFAKRQELTFSEVTSSMIKEYEEYLLQKGCRHNTLSTYH' A
#
# COMPACT_ATOMS: atom_id res chain seq x y z
N MET A 1 -3.73 -6.59 -18.41
CA MET A 1 -4.33 -6.58 -17.06
C MET A 1 -3.46 -5.69 -16.17
N THR A 2 -4.02 -4.66 -15.55
CA THR A 2 -3.28 -3.77 -14.64
C THR A 2 -3.25 -4.39 -13.24
N THR A 3 -2.05 -4.68 -12.74
CA THR A 3 -1.88 -5.13 -11.36
C THR A 3 -1.79 -3.92 -10.44
N ILE A 4 -2.14 -4.12 -9.17
CA ILE A 4 -1.99 -3.08 -8.14
C ILE A 4 -0.53 -2.67 -8.02
N ARG A 5 0.40 -3.63 -8.18
CA ARG A 5 1.84 -3.35 -8.23
C ARG A 5 2.18 -2.37 -9.35
N THR A 6 1.82 -2.68 -10.60
CA THR A 6 2.16 -1.81 -11.75
C THR A 6 1.55 -0.43 -11.63
N TYR A 7 0.30 -0.33 -11.17
CA TYR A 7 -0.37 0.96 -10.96
C TYR A 7 0.29 1.78 -9.86
N THR A 8 0.54 1.18 -8.70
CA THR A 8 1.15 1.89 -7.57
C THR A 8 2.58 2.33 -7.88
N TYR A 9 3.34 1.55 -8.65
CA TYR A 9 4.68 1.96 -9.09
C TYR A 9 4.65 3.15 -10.06
N ALA A 10 3.68 3.21 -10.97
CA ALA A 10 3.49 4.37 -11.83
C ALA A 10 3.15 5.62 -10.98
N LEU A 11 2.22 5.48 -10.03
CA LEU A 11 1.86 6.57 -9.11
C LEU A 11 3.05 7.05 -8.26
N ILE A 12 3.87 6.11 -7.76
CA ILE A 12 5.11 6.44 -7.02
C ILE A 12 6.07 7.26 -7.89
N LEU A 13 6.20 6.90 -9.17
CA LEU A 13 7.06 7.63 -10.12
C LEU A 13 6.52 9.05 -10.36
N GLU A 14 5.22 9.19 -10.54
CA GLU A 14 4.56 10.50 -10.69
C GLU A 14 4.76 11.36 -9.43
N LEU A 15 4.57 10.79 -8.24
CA LEU A 15 4.78 11.50 -6.97
C LEU A 15 6.24 11.94 -6.81
N LYS A 16 7.21 11.12 -7.23
CA LYS A 16 8.63 11.50 -7.22
C LYS A 16 8.92 12.64 -8.20
N ASN A 17 8.38 12.57 -9.42
CA ASN A 17 8.52 13.65 -10.41
C ASN A 17 7.89 14.95 -9.93
N ALA A 18 6.80 14.87 -9.17
CA ALA A 18 6.16 16.02 -8.52
C ALA A 18 6.87 16.50 -7.24
N GLY A 19 8.03 15.93 -6.88
CA GLY A 19 8.80 16.28 -5.68
C GLY A 19 8.19 15.78 -4.36
N ARG A 20 7.16 14.95 -4.40
CA ARG A 20 6.43 14.42 -3.23
C ARG A 20 7.05 13.11 -2.71
N TYR A 21 8.33 13.17 -2.36
CA TYR A 21 9.11 12.00 -1.96
C TYR A 21 8.56 11.30 -0.70
N SER A 22 8.08 12.04 0.30
CA SER A 22 7.49 11.46 1.50
C SER A 22 6.25 10.62 1.17
N THR A 23 5.35 11.16 0.35
CA THR A 23 4.15 10.46 -0.12
C THR A 23 4.54 9.23 -0.94
N ALA A 24 5.49 9.36 -1.87
CA ALA A 24 6.00 8.24 -2.66
C ALA A 24 6.61 7.12 -1.79
N GLY A 25 7.31 7.49 -0.71
CA GLY A 25 7.86 6.56 0.27
C GLY A 25 6.79 5.78 1.03
N ILE A 26 5.70 6.44 1.44
CA ILE A 26 4.54 5.79 2.07
C ILE A 26 3.95 4.75 1.12
N TYR A 27 3.60 5.13 -0.12
CA TYR A 27 3.05 4.20 -1.10
C TYR A 27 3.99 3.01 -1.39
N THR A 28 5.29 3.26 -1.47
CA THR A 28 6.30 2.20 -1.67
C THR A 28 6.31 1.19 -0.52
N SER A 29 6.27 1.67 0.72
CA SER A 29 6.27 0.82 1.91
C SER A 29 4.94 0.06 2.06
N THR A 30 3.82 0.73 1.84
CA THR A 30 2.47 0.13 1.89
C THR A 30 2.33 -1.00 0.88
N ILE A 31 2.68 -0.78 -0.40
CA ILE A 31 2.53 -1.83 -1.41
C ILE A 31 3.45 -3.03 -1.14
N LYS A 32 4.68 -2.78 -0.68
CA LYS A 32 5.60 -3.87 -0.30
C LYS A 32 5.05 -4.70 0.85
N SER A 33 4.55 -4.04 1.89
CA SER A 33 3.96 -4.73 3.05
C SER A 33 2.68 -5.47 2.67
N PHE A 34 1.85 -4.91 1.80
CA PHE A 34 0.62 -5.55 1.34
C PHE A 34 0.91 -6.80 0.51
N LEU A 35 1.84 -6.74 -0.45
CA LEU A 35 2.24 -7.89 -1.25
C LEU A 35 2.89 -9.00 -0.39
N GLN A 36 3.66 -8.60 0.64
CA GLN A 36 4.22 -9.54 1.61
C GLN A 36 3.12 -10.23 2.44
N PHE A 37 2.13 -9.47 2.93
CA PHE A 37 0.97 -10.00 3.65
C PHE A 37 0.18 -10.99 2.77
N ALA A 38 -0.13 -10.58 1.54
CA ALA A 38 -0.89 -11.40 0.61
C ALA A 38 -0.10 -12.61 0.07
N LYS A 39 1.21 -12.71 0.38
CA LYS A 39 2.16 -13.72 -0.13
C LYS A 39 2.10 -13.87 -1.65
N ARG A 40 1.77 -12.78 -2.34
CA ARG A 40 1.55 -12.73 -3.79
C ARG A 40 2.44 -11.64 -4.36
N GLN A 41 3.25 -11.99 -5.36
CA GLN A 41 4.09 -11.01 -6.04
C GLN A 41 3.28 -10.13 -7.00
N GLU A 42 2.12 -10.62 -7.46
CA GLU A 42 1.25 -9.98 -8.43
C GLU A 42 -0.21 -10.20 -8.01
N LEU A 43 -0.94 -9.10 -7.90
CA LEU A 43 -2.37 -9.07 -7.57
C LEU A 43 -3.05 -8.08 -8.51
N THR A 44 -4.08 -8.55 -9.18
CA THR A 44 -4.96 -7.67 -9.95
C THR A 44 -5.94 -6.93 -9.03
N PHE A 45 -6.48 -5.80 -9.49
CA PHE A 45 -7.51 -5.09 -8.73
C PHE A 45 -8.76 -5.95 -8.49
N SER A 46 -9.06 -6.87 -9.41
CA SER A 46 -10.20 -7.79 -9.27
C SER A 46 -9.99 -8.86 -8.20
N GLU A 47 -8.74 -9.18 -7.88
CA GLU A 47 -8.40 -10.17 -6.85
C GLU A 47 -8.33 -9.56 -5.45
N VAL A 48 -8.21 -8.24 -5.35
CA VAL A 48 -8.25 -7.57 -4.05
C VAL A 48 -9.69 -7.40 -3.61
N THR A 49 -10.04 -8.20 -2.62
CA THR A 49 -11.37 -8.20 -2.01
C THR A 49 -11.39 -7.32 -0.77
N SER A 50 -12.58 -6.86 -0.39
CA SER A 50 -12.78 -6.09 0.84
C SER A 50 -12.33 -6.87 2.09
N SER A 51 -12.43 -8.21 2.07
CA SER A 51 -11.93 -9.07 3.16
C SER A 51 -10.40 -8.99 3.27
N MET A 52 -9.67 -9.08 2.15
CA MET A 52 -8.20 -8.94 2.16
C MET A 52 -7.75 -7.58 2.73
N ILE A 53 -8.48 -6.50 2.45
CA ILE A 53 -8.18 -5.18 2.99
C ILE A 53 -8.42 -5.14 4.50
N LYS A 54 -9.52 -5.71 4.99
CA LYS A 54 -9.80 -5.80 6.43
C LYS A 54 -8.75 -6.63 7.17
N GLU A 55 -8.42 -7.81 6.65
CA GLU A 55 -7.39 -8.66 7.24
C GLU A 55 -6.00 -7.99 7.24
N TYR A 56 -5.70 -7.20 6.19
CA TYR A 56 -4.47 -6.41 6.15
C TYR A 56 -4.47 -5.27 7.18
N GLU A 57 -5.61 -4.60 7.39
CA GLU A 57 -5.77 -3.58 8.43
C GLU A 57 -5.55 -4.18 9.83
N GLU A 58 -6.18 -5.33 10.12
CA GLU A 58 -5.96 -6.06 11.37
C GLU A 58 -4.49 -6.51 11.53
N TYR A 59 -3.87 -6.98 10.45
CA TYR A 59 -2.44 -7.32 10.44
C TYR A 59 -1.56 -6.11 10.77
N LEU A 60 -1.86 -4.93 10.24
CA LEU A 60 -1.13 -3.70 10.55
C LEU A 60 -1.31 -3.25 12.00
N LEU A 61 -2.53 -3.40 12.55
CA LEU A 61 -2.83 -3.12 13.95
C LEU A 61 -2.05 -4.07 14.88
N GLN A 62 -2.02 -5.36 14.58
CA GLN A 62 -1.31 -6.37 15.37
C GLN A 62 0.22 -6.23 15.30
N LYS A 63 0.77 -5.80 14.15
CA LYS A 63 2.22 -5.61 13.98
C LYS A 63 2.78 -4.43 14.79
N GLY A 64 1.94 -3.71 15.53
CA GLY A 64 2.38 -2.60 16.37
C GLY A 64 3.00 -1.47 15.55
N CYS A 65 2.53 -1.26 14.31
CA CYS A 65 2.74 0.01 13.60
C CYS A 65 1.90 1.09 14.30
N ARG A 66 2.33 1.39 15.53
CA ARG A 66 1.77 2.35 16.45
C ARG A 66 1.94 3.72 15.81
N HIS A 67 0.84 4.26 15.28
CA HIS A 67 0.51 5.68 15.28
C HIS A 67 1.66 6.65 14.97
N ASN A 68 2.18 6.67 13.75
CA ASN A 68 2.80 7.91 13.25
C ASN A 68 2.25 8.38 11.89
N THR A 69 1.17 7.78 11.41
CA THR A 69 0.56 8.09 10.09
C THR A 69 -0.95 8.35 10.15
N LEU A 70 -1.54 8.40 11.36
CA LEU A 70 -2.99 8.65 11.53
C LEU A 70 -3.36 10.14 11.69
N SER A 71 -2.40 11.07 11.75
CA SER A 71 -2.69 12.52 11.86
C SER A 71 -2.99 13.20 10.51
N THR A 72 -3.61 12.51 9.55
CA THR A 72 -4.00 13.13 8.26
C THR A 72 -5.44 12.80 7.84
N TYR A 73 -6.21 12.09 8.66
CA TYR A 73 -7.64 11.87 8.41
C TYR A 73 -8.50 12.34 9.57
N HIS A 74 -8.34 13.59 9.96
CA HIS A 74 -9.29 14.30 10.82
C HIS A 74 -9.58 15.69 10.27
#